data_AF-A0AAE5XFG1-F1
#
_entry.id   AF-A0AAE5XFG1-F1
#
_cell.length_a   1.000
_cell.length_b   1.000
_cell.length_c   1.000
_cell.angle_alpha   90.00
_cell.angle_beta   90.00
_cell.angle_gamma   90.00
#
_symmetry.space_group_name_H-M   'P 1'
#
loop_
_entity.id
_entity.type
_entity.pdbx_description
1 polymer ?
#
loop_
_entity_poly.entity_id
_entity_poly.type
_entity_poly.pdbx_seq_one_letter_code
_entity_poly.pdbx_strand_id
1 'polypeptide(L)'
;MIKNKRQATMRQDWVIEYIDGADRLMRNGCKNLYRKSDNVLSVAQESLAKAREITLLDNSSYDQAGAEAIKLSAKAYAAYFTLAQNPDTTIDISLSGCGEAQLNGAGIVENGRIFPERWQEAYFTAVVARDRESMNSLASFPLSLLRSSATKSIEAEYVLVEALQSFHFRRDDFVPLINKASELAVAEGSDKALDITMGKIELLLALATNLGLDFNEVLEKNLKALIEFFEARCEEDVAPVQSFIPMELLGMAVQWFDAGNDLTVESDYLPKYCIEGTLFGV
;
A
#
# COMPACT_ATOMS: atom_id res chain seq x y z
N MET A 1 -15.70 -10.95 -12.90
CA MET A 1 -15.79 -10.48 -11.51
C MET A 1 -15.09 -11.47 -10.58
N ILE A 2 -13.97 -11.06 -9.98
CA ILE A 2 -13.25 -11.83 -8.94
C ILE A 2 -13.86 -11.45 -7.60
N LYS A 3 -14.59 -12.39 -6.99
CA LYS A 3 -15.28 -12.15 -5.71
C LYS A 3 -14.42 -12.52 -4.52
N ASN A 4 -14.56 -11.76 -3.44
CA ASN A 4 -14.06 -12.14 -2.13
C ASN A 4 -15.00 -13.22 -1.56
N LYS A 5 -14.58 -14.48 -1.61
CA LYS A 5 -15.38 -15.62 -1.12
C LYS A 5 -15.79 -15.45 0.35
N ARG A 6 -14.98 -14.74 1.15
CA ARG A 6 -15.27 -14.50 2.57
C ARG A 6 -16.23 -13.34 2.82
N GLN A 7 -16.37 -12.37 1.92
CA GLN A 7 -17.43 -11.36 2.01
C GLN A 7 -18.83 -12.01 2.06
N ALA A 8 -19.01 -13.11 1.32
CA ALA A 8 -20.26 -13.86 1.27
C ALA A 8 -20.49 -14.77 2.49
N THR A 9 -19.46 -15.11 3.27
CA THR A 9 -19.55 -16.06 4.39
C THR A 9 -19.29 -15.44 5.76
N MET A 10 -18.65 -14.27 5.83
CA MET A 10 -18.40 -13.55 7.06
C MET A 10 -19.66 -12.89 7.59
N ARG A 11 -19.84 -13.05 8.89
CA ARG A 11 -20.85 -12.36 9.68
C ARG A 11 -20.54 -10.86 9.69
N GLN A 12 -21.48 -10.07 9.18
CA GLN A 12 -21.32 -8.61 9.06
C GLN A 12 -21.11 -7.92 10.42
N ASP A 13 -21.67 -8.48 11.50
CA ASP A 13 -21.43 -7.98 12.86
C ASP A 13 -19.97 -8.16 13.31
N TRP A 14 -19.27 -9.21 12.86
CA TRP A 14 -17.84 -9.38 13.13
C TRP A 14 -16.99 -8.40 12.34
N VAL A 15 -17.33 -8.14 11.07
CA VAL A 15 -16.65 -7.11 10.27
C VAL A 15 -16.75 -5.75 10.95
N ILE A 16 -17.94 -5.40 11.46
CA ILE A 16 -18.13 -4.17 12.23
C ILE A 16 -17.26 -4.13 13.49
N GLU A 17 -17.15 -5.24 14.23
CA GLU A 17 -16.25 -5.31 15.39
C GLU A 17 -14.76 -5.11 15.03
N TYR A 18 -14.31 -5.62 13.88
CA TYR A 18 -12.95 -5.37 13.37
C TYR A 18 -12.73 -3.91 12.99
N ILE A 19 -13.70 -3.31 12.28
CA ILE A 19 -13.69 -1.88 11.93
C ILE A 19 -13.60 -1.03 13.20
N ASP A 20 -14.43 -1.32 14.21
CA ASP A 20 -14.41 -0.64 15.50
C ASP A 20 -13.09 -0.85 16.25
N GLY A 21 -12.51 -2.05 16.15
CA GLY A 21 -11.19 -2.37 16.69
C GLY A 21 -10.09 -1.49 16.11
N ALA A 22 -9.97 -1.47 14.78
CA ALA A 22 -9.01 -0.65 14.07
C ALA A 22 -9.22 0.85 14.37
N ASP A 23 -10.48 1.30 14.38
CA ASP A 23 -10.81 2.69 14.68
C ASP A 23 -10.46 3.11 16.12
N ARG A 24 -10.61 2.21 17.11
CA ARG A 24 -10.14 2.45 18.49
C ARG A 24 -8.61 2.57 18.54
N LEU A 25 -7.88 1.69 17.87
CA LEU A 25 -6.41 1.70 17.85
C LEU A 25 -5.89 2.95 17.14
N MET A 26 -6.46 3.30 15.98
CA MET A 26 -6.19 4.53 15.24
C MET A 26 -6.41 5.76 16.13
N ARG A 27 -7.57 5.88 16.79
CA ARG A 27 -7.87 7.02 17.69
C ARG A 27 -6.92 7.07 18.87
N ASN A 28 -6.48 5.93 19.40
CA ASN A 28 -5.47 5.89 20.45
C ASN A 28 -4.09 6.35 19.95
N GLY A 29 -3.71 5.96 18.72
CA GLY A 29 -2.51 6.47 18.05
C GLY A 29 -2.55 7.99 17.89
N CYS A 30 -3.65 8.54 17.36
CA CYS A 30 -3.88 9.98 17.26
C CYS A 30 -3.74 10.69 18.61
N LYS A 31 -4.44 10.22 19.65
CA LYS A 31 -4.40 10.83 21.00
C LYS A 31 -3.00 10.86 21.61
N ASN A 32 -2.15 9.92 21.21
CA ASN A 32 -0.80 9.79 21.74
C ASN A 32 0.27 10.18 20.72
N LEU A 33 -0.08 10.87 19.63
CA LEU A 33 0.84 11.17 18.52
C LEU A 33 2.14 11.81 19.02
N TYR A 34 2.02 12.77 19.94
CA TYR A 34 3.15 13.50 20.56
C TYR A 34 4.15 12.64 21.36
N ARG A 35 3.83 11.38 21.67
CA ARG A 35 4.66 10.54 22.55
C ARG A 35 5.81 9.86 21.84
N LYS A 36 5.60 9.36 20.63
CA LYS A 36 6.60 8.60 19.87
C LYS A 36 6.22 8.48 18.39
N SER A 37 7.24 8.45 17.53
CA SER A 37 7.10 8.26 16.08
C SER A 37 6.34 6.99 15.70
N ASP A 38 6.47 5.91 16.47
CA ASP A 38 5.70 4.66 16.28
C ASP A 38 4.18 4.87 16.26
N ASN A 39 3.67 5.90 16.94
CA ASN A 39 2.23 6.17 16.93
C ASN A 39 1.78 6.73 15.58
N VAL A 40 2.65 7.42 14.83
CA VAL A 40 2.39 7.84 13.44
C VAL A 40 2.24 6.60 12.55
N LEU A 41 3.14 5.62 12.68
CA LEU A 41 3.05 4.36 11.94
C LEU A 41 1.78 3.57 12.33
N SER A 42 1.45 3.52 13.62
CA SER A 42 0.21 2.88 14.09
C SER A 42 -1.02 3.55 13.48
N VAL A 43 -1.10 4.88 13.45
CA VAL A 43 -2.20 5.58 12.76
C VAL A 43 -2.26 5.16 11.29
N ALA A 44 -1.13 5.09 10.60
CA ALA A 44 -1.10 4.69 9.19
C ALA A 44 -1.67 3.28 8.97
N GLN A 45 -1.18 2.30 9.74
CA GLN A 45 -1.55 0.89 9.62
C GLN A 45 -3.00 0.64 10.02
N GLU A 46 -3.47 1.22 11.13
CA GLU A 46 -4.84 1.01 11.63
C GLU A 46 -5.87 1.71 10.75
N SER A 47 -5.54 2.88 10.19
CA SER A 47 -6.41 3.53 9.19
C SER A 47 -6.52 2.68 7.93
N LEU A 48 -5.40 2.09 7.48
CA LEU A 48 -5.42 1.21 6.31
C LEU A 48 -6.21 -0.07 6.58
N ALA A 49 -6.02 -0.69 7.76
CA ALA A 49 -6.78 -1.85 8.18
C ALA A 49 -8.28 -1.55 8.20
N LYS A 50 -8.70 -0.42 8.77
CA LYS A 50 -10.09 0.04 8.72
C LYS A 50 -10.64 0.11 7.29
N ALA A 51 -9.88 0.69 6.35
CA ALA A 51 -10.30 0.76 4.96
C ALA A 51 -10.45 -0.63 4.32
N ARG A 52 -9.52 -1.55 4.61
CA ARG A 52 -9.56 -2.94 4.16
C ARG A 52 -10.80 -3.67 4.68
N GLU A 53 -11.08 -3.57 5.98
CA GLU A 53 -12.25 -4.20 6.58
C GLU A 53 -13.58 -3.64 6.04
N ILE A 54 -13.65 -2.34 5.73
CA ILE A 54 -14.83 -1.73 5.11
C ILE A 54 -15.19 -2.40 3.78
N THR A 55 -14.21 -2.88 3.00
CA THR A 55 -14.50 -3.57 1.72
C THR A 55 -15.15 -4.94 1.89
N LEU A 56 -15.14 -5.50 3.09
CA LEU A 56 -15.87 -6.72 3.43
C LEU A 56 -17.34 -6.45 3.75
N LEU A 57 -17.74 -5.18 3.86
CA LEU A 57 -19.15 -4.81 3.99
C LEU A 57 -19.78 -4.75 2.61
N ASP A 58 -20.91 -5.44 2.43
CA ASP A 58 -21.75 -5.28 1.25
C ASP A 58 -22.66 -4.04 1.41
N ASN A 59 -22.04 -2.88 1.66
CA ASN A 59 -22.75 -1.64 1.97
C ASN A 59 -21.91 -0.40 1.65
N SER A 60 -22.23 0.27 0.53
CA SER A 60 -21.53 1.47 0.07
C SER A 60 -21.70 2.70 0.98
N SER A 61 -22.57 2.67 2.00
CA SER A 61 -22.66 3.77 2.97
C SER A 61 -21.38 3.94 3.80
N TYR A 62 -20.49 2.94 3.81
CA TYR A 62 -19.19 3.00 4.47
C TYR A 62 -18.04 3.46 3.57
N ASP A 63 -18.25 3.60 2.25
CA ASP A 63 -17.20 3.94 1.28
C ASP A 63 -16.52 5.28 1.61
N GLN A 64 -17.30 6.26 2.09
CA GLN A 64 -16.76 7.55 2.53
C GLN A 64 -15.77 7.39 3.69
N ALA A 65 -16.12 6.55 4.68
CA ALA A 65 -15.23 6.27 5.80
C ALA A 65 -13.98 5.49 5.37
N GLY A 66 -14.11 4.61 4.37
CA GLY A 66 -12.98 3.92 3.74
C GLY A 66 -12.02 4.89 3.05
N ALA A 67 -12.55 5.81 2.23
CA ALA A 67 -11.77 6.83 1.55
C ALA A 67 -11.05 7.78 2.53
N GLU A 68 -11.73 8.22 3.60
CA GLU A 68 -11.13 9.04 4.65
C GLU A 68 -9.98 8.31 5.38
N ALA A 69 -10.16 7.02 5.66
CA ALA A 69 -9.14 6.20 6.28
C ALA A 69 -7.92 5.99 5.37
N ILE A 70 -8.12 5.83 4.06
CA ILE A 70 -7.03 5.78 3.06
C ILE A 70 -6.27 7.12 3.02
N LYS A 71 -6.96 8.27 3.02
CA LYS A 71 -6.31 9.59 3.03
C LYS A 71 -5.46 9.79 4.29
N LEU A 72 -6.00 9.44 5.45
CA LEU A 72 -5.26 9.52 6.72
C LEU A 72 -4.04 8.59 6.70
N SER A 73 -4.21 7.37 6.20
CA SER A 73 -3.12 6.40 6.07
C SER A 73 -2.00 6.92 5.18
N ALA A 74 -2.33 7.48 4.00
CA ALA A 74 -1.37 8.06 3.07
C ALA A 74 -0.51 9.15 3.74
N LYS A 75 -1.16 10.13 4.40
CA LYS A 75 -0.46 11.22 5.11
C LYS A 75 0.39 10.70 6.27
N ALA A 76 -0.14 9.77 7.06
CA ALA A 76 0.58 9.19 8.19
C ALA A 76 1.80 8.39 7.75
N TYR A 77 1.69 7.61 6.67
CA TYR A 77 2.82 6.91 6.08
C TYR A 77 3.90 7.88 5.60
N ALA A 78 3.54 8.88 4.78
CA ALA A 78 4.50 9.86 4.30
C ALA A 78 5.19 10.60 5.46
N ALA A 79 4.44 11.01 6.48
CA ALA A 79 4.99 11.61 7.70
C ALA A 79 5.98 10.68 8.42
N TYR A 80 5.68 9.39 8.53
CA TYR A 80 6.57 8.41 9.17
C TYR A 80 7.89 8.23 8.40
N PHE A 81 7.83 8.17 7.07
CA PHE A 81 9.04 8.12 6.24
C PHE A 81 9.82 9.44 6.27
N THR A 82 9.16 10.60 6.41
CA THR A 82 9.85 11.87 6.67
C THR A 82 10.56 11.85 8.02
N LEU A 83 9.93 11.34 9.08
CA LEU A 83 10.58 11.17 10.37
C LEU A 83 11.82 10.28 10.24
N ALA A 84 11.74 9.15 9.53
CA ALA A 84 12.86 8.22 9.33
C ALA A 84 14.11 8.88 8.68
N GLN A 85 13.92 9.94 7.87
CA GLN A 85 15.01 10.73 7.28
C GLN A 85 15.62 11.73 8.27
N ASN A 86 14.92 12.03 9.37
CA ASN A 86 15.25 13.07 10.33
C ASN A 86 15.38 12.47 11.75
N PRO A 87 16.32 11.54 12.00
CA PRO A 87 16.44 10.87 13.30
C PRO A 87 16.77 11.85 14.43
N ASP A 88 17.59 12.87 14.14
CA ASP A 88 18.11 13.82 15.13
C ASP A 88 17.41 15.19 15.09
N THR A 89 16.50 15.40 14.14
CA THR A 89 15.81 16.69 13.95
C THR A 89 14.33 16.55 14.28
N THR A 90 13.87 17.34 15.25
CA THR A 90 12.44 17.45 15.55
C THR A 90 11.74 18.25 14.46
N ILE A 91 10.69 17.66 13.89
CA ILE A 91 9.84 18.25 12.86
C ILE A 91 8.39 18.25 13.32
N ASP A 92 7.61 19.21 12.81
CA ASP A 92 6.17 19.27 13.04
C ASP A 92 5.47 18.22 12.18
N ILE A 93 4.59 17.43 12.80
CA ILE A 93 3.73 16.44 12.17
C ILE A 93 2.29 16.87 12.41
N SER A 94 1.54 17.05 11.33
CA SER A 94 0.12 17.34 11.38
C SER A 94 -0.65 16.29 10.60
N LEU A 95 -1.55 15.59 11.28
CA LEU A 95 -2.43 14.60 10.67
C LEU A 95 -3.88 15.01 10.92
N SER A 96 -4.65 15.13 9.84
CA SER A 96 -6.07 15.49 9.92
C SER A 96 -6.82 14.54 10.86
N GLY A 97 -7.56 15.10 11.81
CA GLY A 97 -8.27 14.31 12.83
C GLY A 97 -7.41 13.79 14.00
N CYS A 98 -6.07 13.89 13.94
CA CYS A 98 -5.18 13.52 15.04
C CYS A 98 -4.48 14.71 15.72
N GLY A 99 -4.49 15.89 15.11
CA GLY A 99 -3.83 17.09 15.64
C GLY A 99 -2.35 17.17 15.26
N GLU A 100 -1.61 18.00 15.99
CA GLU A 100 -0.20 18.33 15.73
C GLU A 100 0.72 17.74 16.79
N ALA A 101 1.93 17.34 16.38
CA ALA A 101 2.97 16.81 17.24
C ALA A 101 4.36 17.22 16.76
N GLN A 102 5.29 17.41 17.69
CA GLN A 102 6.70 17.63 17.39
C GLN A 102 7.48 16.35 17.69
N LEU A 103 8.04 15.73 16.65
CA LEU A 103 8.67 14.41 16.72
C LEU A 103 9.96 14.39 15.90
N ASN A 104 10.89 13.51 16.26
CA ASN A 104 12.02 13.12 15.41
C ASN A 104 11.91 11.63 15.05
N GLY A 105 12.81 11.16 14.18
CA GLY A 105 12.82 9.76 13.71
C GLY A 105 13.71 8.82 14.50
N ALA A 106 14.20 9.19 15.68
CA ALA A 106 15.17 8.39 16.41
C ALA A 106 14.66 6.94 16.60
N GLY A 107 15.49 5.97 16.22
CA GLY A 107 15.19 4.54 16.35
C GLY A 107 14.35 3.94 15.23
N ILE A 108 13.79 4.70 14.27
CA ILE A 108 12.92 4.14 13.22
C ILE A 108 13.70 3.13 12.34
N VAL A 109 14.91 3.49 11.93
CA VAL A 109 15.77 2.65 11.08
C VAL A 109 16.27 1.43 11.86
N GLU A 110 16.76 1.67 13.08
CA GLU A 110 17.32 0.65 13.97
C GLU A 110 16.30 -0.40 14.40
N ASN A 111 15.04 0.02 14.58
CA ASN A 111 13.94 -0.89 14.96
C ASN A 111 13.33 -1.65 13.77
N GLY A 112 13.92 -1.52 12.57
CA GLY A 112 13.47 -2.26 11.39
C GLY A 112 12.10 -1.84 10.89
N ARG A 113 11.71 -0.57 11.13
CA ARG A 113 10.35 -0.09 10.84
C ARG A 113 10.19 0.54 9.45
N ILE A 114 11.22 0.49 8.63
CA ILE A 114 11.14 0.82 7.21
C ILE A 114 11.73 -0.34 6.41
N PHE A 115 11.07 -0.77 5.35
CA PHE A 115 11.55 -1.84 4.45
C PHE A 115 10.80 -1.71 3.12
N PRO A 116 11.29 -2.32 2.03
CA PRO A 116 10.73 -2.13 0.68
C PRO A 116 9.22 -2.31 0.59
N GLU A 117 8.66 -3.41 1.11
CA GLU A 117 7.23 -3.66 1.01
C GLU A 117 6.38 -2.63 1.77
N ARG A 118 6.85 -2.15 2.93
CA ARG A 118 6.16 -1.06 3.65
C ARG A 118 6.22 0.26 2.88
N TRP A 119 7.35 0.54 2.23
CA TRP A 119 7.46 1.72 1.37
C TRP A 119 6.52 1.61 0.17
N GLN A 120 6.38 0.42 -0.43
CA GLN A 120 5.45 0.18 -1.54
C GLN A 120 3.99 0.36 -1.09
N GLU A 121 3.59 -0.23 0.04
CA GLU A 121 2.25 -0.03 0.61
C GLU A 121 1.98 1.46 0.88
N ALA A 122 2.94 2.18 1.48
CA ALA A 122 2.85 3.62 1.70
C ALA A 122 2.68 4.42 0.40
N TYR A 123 3.54 4.16 -0.59
CA TYR A 123 3.53 4.86 -1.88
C TYR A 123 2.20 4.65 -2.60
N PHE A 124 1.75 3.40 -2.71
CA PHE A 124 0.51 3.10 -3.40
C PHE A 124 -0.74 3.51 -2.61
N THR A 125 -0.69 3.55 -1.28
CA THR A 125 -1.77 4.19 -0.49
C THR A 125 -1.89 5.67 -0.86
N ALA A 126 -0.76 6.38 -1.03
CA ALA A 126 -0.76 7.76 -1.51
C ALA A 126 -1.26 7.91 -2.96
N VAL A 127 -0.94 6.95 -3.84
CA VAL A 127 -1.48 6.88 -5.22
C VAL A 127 -3.00 6.75 -5.20
N VAL A 128 -3.55 5.80 -4.44
CA VAL A 128 -5.01 5.59 -4.32
C VAL A 128 -5.68 6.85 -3.74
N ALA A 129 -5.06 7.46 -2.73
CA ALA A 129 -5.50 8.73 -2.14
C ALA A 129 -5.38 9.93 -3.08
N ARG A 130 -4.67 9.80 -4.20
CA ARG A 130 -4.28 10.88 -5.13
C ARG A 130 -3.54 12.03 -4.43
N ASP A 131 -2.81 11.69 -3.38
CA ASP A 131 -2.04 12.63 -2.57
C ASP A 131 -0.65 12.83 -3.18
N ARG A 132 -0.54 13.73 -4.16
CA ARG A 132 0.69 13.99 -4.89
C ARG A 132 1.85 14.42 -4.00
N GLU A 133 1.59 15.13 -2.91
CA GLU A 133 2.62 15.57 -1.97
C GLU A 133 3.24 14.36 -1.26
N SER A 134 2.38 13.48 -0.72
CA SER A 134 2.82 12.22 -0.11
C SER A 134 3.56 11.33 -1.11
N MET A 135 3.05 11.20 -2.34
CA MET A 135 3.71 10.44 -3.41
C MET A 135 5.12 10.98 -3.71
N ASN A 136 5.27 12.29 -3.89
CA ASN A 136 6.56 12.92 -4.19
C ASN A 136 7.56 12.74 -3.03
N SER A 137 7.10 12.90 -1.79
CA SER A 137 7.92 12.69 -0.58
C SER A 137 8.42 11.26 -0.51
N LEU A 138 7.52 10.28 -0.68
CA LEU A 138 7.86 8.86 -0.66
C LEU A 138 8.77 8.47 -1.83
N ALA A 139 8.50 8.95 -3.05
CA ALA A 139 9.33 8.72 -4.22
C ALA A 139 10.76 9.28 -4.06
N SER A 140 10.92 10.34 -3.26
CA SER A 140 12.22 10.94 -2.94
C SER A 140 12.95 10.24 -1.79
N PHE A 141 12.32 9.27 -1.12
CA PHE A 141 12.89 8.61 0.06
C PHE A 141 14.21 7.87 -0.29
N PRO A 142 15.30 8.09 0.47
CA PRO A 142 16.58 7.45 0.18
C PRO A 142 16.53 5.92 0.31
N LEU A 143 16.81 5.20 -0.78
CA LEU A 143 16.92 3.73 -0.77
C LEU A 143 17.99 3.22 0.21
N SER A 144 19.04 4.02 0.45
CA SER A 144 20.08 3.71 1.44
C SER A 144 19.53 3.53 2.85
N LEU A 145 18.49 4.28 3.24
CA LEU A 145 17.84 4.13 4.55
C LEU A 145 17.03 2.84 4.66
N LEU A 146 16.34 2.44 3.57
CA LEU A 146 15.69 1.12 3.52
C LEU A 146 16.74 0.02 3.70
N ARG A 147 17.89 0.14 3.01
CA ARG A 147 18.97 -0.84 3.09
C ARG A 147 19.67 -0.86 4.44
N SER A 148 19.71 0.25 5.19
CA SER A 148 20.29 0.30 6.54
C SER A 148 19.34 -0.20 7.63
N SER A 149 18.04 -0.27 7.35
CA SER A 149 17.03 -0.75 8.30
C SER A 149 17.32 -2.15 8.85
N ALA A 150 16.98 -2.41 10.12
CA ALA A 150 17.21 -3.72 10.72
C ALA A 150 16.39 -4.85 10.07
N THR A 151 15.18 -4.55 9.58
CA THR A 151 14.38 -5.49 8.78
C THR A 151 14.87 -5.48 7.34
N LYS A 152 15.19 -6.66 6.80
CA LYS A 152 15.64 -6.84 5.42
C LYS A 152 14.55 -7.49 4.56
N SER A 153 14.64 -7.25 3.25
CA SER A 153 13.86 -7.94 2.23
C SER A 153 14.79 -8.55 1.18
N ILE A 154 14.23 -9.28 0.22
CA ILE A 154 14.98 -9.82 -0.91
C ILE A 154 15.46 -8.67 -1.82
N GLU A 155 16.58 -8.87 -2.53
CA GLU A 155 17.18 -7.80 -3.35
C GLU A 155 16.25 -7.29 -4.45
N ALA A 156 15.39 -8.17 -5.00
CA ALA A 156 14.39 -7.80 -6.00
C ALA A 156 13.44 -6.69 -5.50
N GLU A 157 13.07 -6.69 -4.22
CA GLU A 157 12.15 -5.68 -3.66
C GLU A 157 12.82 -4.31 -3.52
N TYR A 158 14.12 -4.26 -3.21
CA TYR A 158 14.87 -2.99 -3.20
C TYR A 158 15.01 -2.40 -4.61
N VAL A 159 15.31 -3.24 -5.60
CA VAL A 159 15.40 -2.79 -7.00
C VAL A 159 14.02 -2.39 -7.53
N LEU A 160 12.95 -3.05 -7.10
CA LEU A 160 11.57 -2.65 -7.43
C LEU A 160 11.22 -1.27 -6.85
N VAL A 161 11.64 -0.93 -5.63
CA VAL A 161 11.51 0.43 -5.10
C VAL A 161 12.22 1.44 -6.01
N GLU A 162 13.46 1.14 -6.41
CA GLU A 162 14.23 2.02 -7.31
C GLU A 162 13.53 2.20 -8.67
N ALA A 163 13.00 1.12 -9.24
CA ALA A 163 12.20 1.15 -10.46
C ALA A 163 10.93 2.00 -10.30
N LEU A 164 10.20 1.88 -9.19
CA LEU A 164 9.02 2.70 -8.89
C LEU A 164 9.37 4.18 -8.75
N GLN A 165 10.49 4.51 -8.10
CA GLN A 165 10.99 5.89 -8.00
C GLN A 165 11.38 6.43 -9.38
N SER A 166 12.06 5.62 -10.20
CA SER A 166 12.42 5.95 -11.58
C SER A 166 11.17 6.21 -12.43
N PHE A 167 10.16 5.33 -12.35
CA PHE A 167 8.87 5.48 -13.02
C PHE A 167 8.15 6.76 -12.58
N HIS A 168 8.07 7.01 -11.27
CA HIS A 168 7.43 8.20 -10.71
C HIS A 168 8.02 9.50 -11.27
N PHE A 169 9.35 9.59 -11.32
CA PHE A 169 10.06 10.76 -11.85
C PHE A 169 10.30 10.71 -13.36
N ARG A 170 9.79 9.70 -14.06
CA ARG A 170 9.95 9.49 -15.51
C ARG A 170 11.43 9.52 -15.94
N ARG A 171 12.29 8.83 -15.20
CA ARG A 171 13.71 8.70 -15.53
C ARG A 171 13.92 7.61 -16.57
N ASP A 172 14.99 7.75 -17.36
CA ASP A 172 15.30 6.84 -18.48
C ASP A 172 15.82 5.45 -18.02
N ASP A 173 16.17 5.31 -16.73
CA ASP A 173 16.70 4.07 -16.14
C ASP A 173 15.61 3.09 -15.67
N PHE A 174 14.33 3.41 -15.85
CA PHE A 174 13.21 2.56 -15.43
C PHE A 174 13.28 1.16 -16.04
N VAL A 175 13.42 1.05 -17.36
CA VAL A 175 13.41 -0.25 -18.07
C VAL A 175 14.58 -1.15 -17.62
N PRO A 176 15.84 -0.66 -17.56
CA PRO A 176 16.93 -1.43 -16.97
C PRO A 176 16.66 -1.90 -15.53
N LEU A 177 16.08 -1.05 -14.67
CA LEU A 177 15.81 -1.37 -13.28
C LEU A 177 14.73 -2.45 -13.13
N ILE A 178 13.62 -2.33 -13.86
CA ILE A 178 12.52 -3.29 -13.75
C ILE A 178 12.90 -4.67 -14.30
N ASN A 179 13.69 -4.74 -15.38
CA ASN A 179 14.24 -5.99 -15.88
C ASN A 179 15.17 -6.65 -14.85
N LYS A 180 16.04 -5.86 -14.20
CA LYS A 180 16.90 -6.36 -13.12
C LYS A 180 16.09 -6.89 -11.94
N ALA A 181 15.00 -6.21 -11.56
CA ALA A 181 14.10 -6.69 -10.52
C ALA A 181 13.48 -8.04 -10.89
N SER A 182 13.06 -8.23 -12.15
CA SER A 182 12.56 -9.52 -12.66
C SER A 182 13.60 -10.63 -12.55
N GLU A 183 14.82 -10.39 -13.05
CA GLU A 183 15.92 -11.37 -12.99
C GLU A 183 16.22 -11.80 -11.55
N LEU A 184 16.23 -10.85 -10.62
CA LEU A 184 16.46 -11.12 -9.19
C LEU A 184 15.32 -11.89 -8.55
N ALA A 185 14.06 -11.58 -8.87
CA ALA A 185 12.90 -12.29 -8.33
C ALA A 185 12.86 -13.75 -8.82
N VAL A 186 13.15 -13.97 -10.11
CA VAL A 186 13.27 -15.32 -10.68
C VAL A 186 14.43 -16.10 -10.05
N ALA A 187 15.57 -15.46 -9.85
CA ALA A 187 16.73 -16.09 -9.23
C ALA A 187 16.51 -16.42 -7.74
N GLU A 188 15.68 -15.65 -7.03
CA GLU A 188 15.28 -15.94 -5.66
C GLU A 188 14.37 -17.17 -5.59
N GLY A 189 13.38 -17.26 -6.49
CA GLY A 189 12.65 -18.49 -6.80
C GLY A 189 11.67 -19.00 -5.72
N SER A 190 11.44 -18.27 -4.63
CA SER A 190 10.39 -18.60 -3.66
C SER A 190 9.00 -18.31 -4.23
N ASP A 191 7.98 -19.01 -3.71
CA ASP A 191 6.57 -18.71 -4.03
C ASP A 191 6.25 -17.22 -3.84
N LYS A 192 6.79 -16.57 -2.79
CA LYS A 192 6.56 -15.14 -2.57
C LYS A 192 7.17 -14.30 -3.70
N ALA A 193 8.39 -14.58 -4.12
CA ALA A 193 9.00 -13.82 -5.22
C ALA A 193 8.29 -14.05 -6.55
N LEU A 194 7.86 -15.28 -6.83
CA LEU A 194 7.23 -15.65 -8.10
C LEU A 194 5.75 -15.24 -8.17
N ASP A 195 4.99 -15.35 -7.09
CA ASP A 195 3.55 -15.07 -7.09
C ASP A 195 3.23 -13.62 -6.72
N ILE A 196 4.05 -12.99 -5.86
CA ILE A 196 3.80 -11.64 -5.34
C ILE A 196 4.74 -10.61 -5.98
N THR A 197 6.06 -10.80 -5.87
CA THR A 197 7.03 -9.82 -6.37
C THR A 197 6.98 -9.70 -7.89
N MET A 198 7.01 -10.83 -8.60
CA MET A 198 6.87 -10.85 -10.07
C MET A 198 5.51 -10.32 -10.53
N GLY A 199 4.43 -10.58 -9.79
CA GLY A 199 3.12 -10.04 -10.15
C GLY A 199 3.07 -8.51 -10.11
N LYS A 200 3.72 -7.88 -9.12
CA LYS A 200 3.90 -6.41 -9.09
C LYS A 200 4.75 -5.92 -10.27
N ILE A 201 5.82 -6.63 -10.61
CA ILE A 201 6.72 -6.27 -11.71
C ILE A 201 6.03 -6.36 -13.07
N GLU A 202 5.32 -7.46 -13.34
CA GLU A 202 4.56 -7.66 -14.59
C GLU A 202 3.51 -6.57 -14.77
N LEU A 203 2.75 -6.24 -13.71
CA LEU A 203 1.74 -5.20 -13.80
C LEU A 203 2.35 -3.81 -14.02
N LEU A 204 3.48 -3.51 -13.36
CA LEU A 204 4.18 -2.25 -13.59
C LEU A 204 4.74 -2.15 -15.01
N LEU A 205 5.24 -3.25 -15.58
CA LEU A 205 5.64 -3.31 -16.99
C LEU A 205 4.45 -3.05 -17.93
N ALA A 206 3.29 -3.66 -17.68
CA ALA A 206 2.08 -3.43 -18.46
C ALA A 206 1.57 -1.99 -18.34
N LEU A 207 1.72 -1.37 -17.16
CA LEU A 207 1.35 0.03 -16.93
C LEU A 207 2.29 1.01 -17.64
N ALA A 208 3.60 0.76 -17.59
CA ALA A 208 4.61 1.75 -17.93
C ALA A 208 5.18 1.62 -19.35
N THR A 209 4.94 0.50 -20.02
CA THR A 209 5.57 0.20 -21.31
C THR A 209 4.55 -0.20 -22.37
N ASN A 210 4.90 0.01 -23.65
CA ASN A 210 4.09 -0.46 -24.77
C ASN A 210 4.58 -1.82 -25.30
N LEU A 211 4.96 -2.74 -24.42
CA LEU A 211 5.51 -4.06 -24.78
C LEU A 211 4.43 -5.06 -25.25
N GLY A 212 3.21 -4.60 -25.53
CA GLY A 212 2.10 -5.46 -25.95
C GLY A 212 1.51 -6.32 -24.84
N LEU A 213 1.77 -5.97 -23.58
CA LEU A 213 1.09 -6.56 -22.42
C LEU A 213 -0.30 -5.94 -22.28
N ASP A 214 -1.33 -6.77 -22.19
CA ASP A 214 -2.67 -6.31 -21.84
C ASP A 214 -2.75 -6.08 -20.32
N PHE A 215 -2.92 -4.82 -19.92
CA PHE A 215 -2.97 -4.45 -18.50
C PHE A 215 -4.10 -5.17 -17.74
N ASN A 216 -5.27 -5.34 -18.35
CA ASN A 216 -6.41 -5.97 -17.70
C ASN A 216 -6.16 -7.48 -17.50
N GLU A 217 -5.62 -8.16 -18.51
CA GLU A 217 -5.26 -9.59 -18.38
C GLU A 217 -4.18 -9.80 -17.31
N VAL A 218 -3.15 -8.95 -17.29
CA VAL A 218 -2.06 -9.01 -16.30
C VAL A 218 -2.57 -8.70 -14.90
N LEU A 219 -3.45 -7.71 -14.74
CA LEU A 219 -4.08 -7.39 -13.45
C LEU A 219 -4.93 -8.56 -12.96
N GLU A 220 -5.78 -9.13 -13.81
CA GLU A 220 -6.66 -10.24 -13.42
C GLU A 220 -5.85 -11.47 -12.98
N LYS A 221 -4.81 -11.83 -13.74
CA LYS A 221 -3.88 -12.92 -13.42
C LYS A 221 -3.23 -12.70 -12.05
N ASN A 222 -2.61 -11.54 -11.86
CA ASN A 222 -1.81 -11.27 -10.66
C ASN A 222 -2.66 -11.04 -9.41
N LEU A 223 -3.89 -10.54 -9.57
CA LEU A 223 -4.85 -10.47 -8.47
C LEU A 223 -5.25 -11.87 -7.98
N LYS A 224 -5.52 -12.81 -8.90
CA LYS A 224 -5.83 -14.21 -8.53
C LYS A 224 -4.66 -14.87 -7.81
N ALA A 225 -3.44 -14.75 -8.35
CA ALA A 225 -2.25 -15.33 -7.76
C ALA A 225 -2.01 -14.81 -6.33
N LEU A 226 -2.16 -13.49 -6.11
CA LEU A 226 -2.03 -12.90 -4.78
C LEU A 226 -3.07 -13.45 -3.80
N ILE A 227 -4.33 -13.55 -4.21
CA ILE A 227 -5.41 -14.09 -3.37
C ILE A 227 -5.10 -15.55 -3.01
N GLU A 228 -4.76 -16.38 -3.99
CA GLU A 228 -4.43 -17.79 -3.79
C GLU A 228 -3.23 -17.97 -2.86
N PHE A 229 -2.19 -17.14 -3.00
CA PHE A 229 -1.00 -17.16 -2.15
C PHE A 229 -1.35 -16.94 -0.67
N PHE A 230 -2.19 -15.96 -0.38
CA PHE A 230 -2.60 -15.63 0.99
C PHE A 230 -3.65 -16.59 1.55
N GLU A 231 -4.62 -17.03 0.74
CA GLU A 231 -5.63 -18.02 1.15
C GLU A 231 -4.96 -19.34 1.56
N ALA A 232 -3.95 -19.81 0.81
CA ALA A 232 -3.21 -21.03 1.13
C ALA A 232 -2.42 -20.96 2.46
N ARG A 233 -2.24 -19.76 3.02
CA ARG A 233 -1.42 -19.49 4.21
C ARG A 233 -2.23 -18.99 5.39
N CYS A 234 -3.55 -18.98 5.28
CA CYS A 234 -4.47 -18.62 6.36
C CYS A 234 -5.15 -19.86 6.94
N GLU A 235 -5.33 -19.85 8.26
CA GLU A 235 -6.21 -20.81 8.92
C GLU A 235 -7.65 -20.61 8.44
N GLU A 236 -8.46 -21.67 8.52
CA GLU A 236 -9.84 -21.69 8.02
C GLU A 236 -10.67 -20.51 8.57
N ASP A 237 -10.42 -20.12 9.82
CA ASP A 237 -11.12 -19.04 10.54
C ASP A 237 -10.37 -17.70 10.57
N VAL A 238 -9.17 -17.58 10.00
CA VAL A 238 -8.38 -16.32 9.99
C VAL A 238 -8.40 -15.70 8.60
N ALA A 239 -8.91 -14.47 8.49
CA ALA A 239 -8.94 -13.77 7.22
C ALA A 239 -7.56 -13.13 6.94
N PRO A 240 -6.96 -13.31 5.74
CA PRO A 240 -5.74 -12.62 5.37
C PRO A 240 -6.05 -11.14 5.12
N VAL A 241 -6.12 -10.32 6.18
CA VAL A 241 -6.43 -8.89 6.04
C VAL A 241 -5.48 -8.18 5.07
N GLN A 242 -4.24 -8.68 4.96
CA GLN A 242 -3.23 -8.20 4.02
C GLN A 242 -3.54 -8.45 2.54
N SER A 243 -4.41 -9.42 2.22
CA SER A 243 -4.88 -9.64 0.85
C SER A 243 -6.08 -8.76 0.49
N PHE A 244 -6.80 -8.24 1.49
CA PHE A 244 -7.88 -7.29 1.27
C PHE A 244 -7.30 -5.94 0.86
N ILE A 245 -7.72 -5.46 -0.31
CA ILE A 245 -7.13 -4.29 -0.99
C ILE A 245 -5.59 -4.40 -1.13
N PRO A 246 -5.09 -5.15 -2.13
CA PRO A 246 -3.67 -5.18 -2.44
C PRO A 246 -3.27 -3.82 -3.01
N MET A 247 -2.70 -2.95 -2.15
CA MET A 247 -2.46 -1.53 -2.46
C MET A 247 -1.63 -1.35 -3.71
N GLU A 248 -0.63 -2.20 -3.93
CA GLU A 248 0.24 -2.16 -5.10
C GLU A 248 -0.55 -2.38 -6.40
N LEU A 249 -1.39 -3.42 -6.45
CA LEU A 249 -2.19 -3.72 -7.64
C LEU A 249 -3.31 -2.69 -7.83
N LEU A 250 -3.99 -2.30 -6.75
CA LEU A 250 -5.03 -1.26 -6.79
C LEU A 250 -4.45 0.09 -7.23
N GLY A 251 -3.31 0.49 -6.70
CA GLY A 251 -2.67 1.75 -7.05
C GLY A 251 -2.25 1.79 -8.51
N MET A 252 -1.73 0.69 -9.06
CA MET A 252 -1.45 0.59 -10.50
C MET A 252 -2.73 0.64 -11.34
N ALA A 253 -3.83 0.01 -10.89
CA ALA A 253 -5.13 0.11 -11.55
C ALA A 253 -5.71 1.54 -11.53
N VAL A 254 -5.54 2.26 -10.41
CA VAL A 254 -5.87 3.69 -10.30
C VAL A 254 -5.07 4.51 -11.31
N GLN A 255 -3.76 4.27 -11.44
CA GLN A 255 -2.93 5.00 -12.41
C GLN A 255 -3.33 4.71 -13.86
N TRP A 256 -3.68 3.46 -14.17
CA TRP A 256 -4.20 3.07 -15.48
C TRP A 256 -5.49 3.82 -15.82
N PHE A 257 -6.42 3.86 -14.88
CA PHE A 257 -7.70 4.56 -15.00
C PHE A 257 -7.51 6.09 -15.11
N ASP A 258 -6.69 6.69 -14.25
CA ASP A 258 -6.39 8.13 -14.25
C ASP A 258 -5.66 8.57 -15.53
N ALA A 259 -4.99 7.65 -16.24
CA ALA A 259 -4.43 7.89 -17.57
C ALA A 259 -5.48 7.85 -18.70
N GLY A 260 -6.75 7.63 -18.38
CA GLY A 260 -7.88 7.63 -19.32
C GLY A 260 -8.10 6.28 -20.01
N ASN A 261 -7.51 5.20 -19.52
CA ASN A 261 -7.70 3.87 -20.07
C ASN A 261 -8.87 3.14 -19.40
N ASP A 262 -9.49 2.22 -20.13
CA ASP A 262 -10.57 1.39 -19.61
C ASP A 262 -10.03 0.27 -18.71
N LEU A 263 -10.67 0.11 -17.55
CA LEU A 263 -10.43 -0.98 -16.62
C LEU A 263 -11.63 -1.94 -16.66
N THR A 264 -11.42 -3.17 -17.12
CA THR A 264 -12.47 -4.20 -17.27
C THR A 264 -12.50 -5.19 -16.12
N VAL A 265 -11.48 -5.20 -15.27
CA VAL A 265 -11.39 -6.09 -14.11
C VAL A 265 -12.27 -5.58 -12.98
N GLU A 266 -13.36 -6.30 -12.72
CA GLU A 266 -14.22 -6.07 -11.55
C GLU A 266 -13.84 -7.03 -10.40
N SER A 267 -13.60 -6.48 -9.21
CA SER A 267 -13.28 -7.28 -8.02
C SER A 267 -13.60 -6.58 -6.71
N ASP A 268 -14.03 -7.33 -5.70
CA ASP A 268 -14.23 -6.82 -4.33
C ASP A 268 -12.91 -6.36 -3.69
N TYR A 269 -11.77 -6.88 -4.19
CA TYR A 269 -10.42 -6.47 -3.78
C TYR A 269 -9.96 -5.16 -4.44
N LEU A 270 -10.70 -4.67 -5.45
CA LEU A 270 -10.44 -3.44 -6.18
C LEU A 270 -11.67 -2.51 -6.10
N PRO A 271 -11.92 -1.86 -4.93
CA PRO A 271 -13.14 -1.10 -4.73
C PRO A 271 -13.29 0.02 -5.77
N LYS A 272 -14.46 0.09 -6.38
CA LYS A 272 -14.73 1.01 -7.48
C LYS A 272 -14.54 2.48 -7.09
N TYR A 273 -14.93 2.87 -5.87
CA TYR A 273 -14.75 4.23 -5.36
C TYR A 273 -13.26 4.63 -5.21
N CYS A 274 -12.37 3.65 -5.00
CA CYS A 274 -10.92 3.87 -5.01
C CYS A 274 -10.42 4.10 -6.43
N ILE A 275 -10.80 3.22 -7.37
CA ILE A 275 -10.41 3.31 -8.78
C ILE A 275 -10.86 4.64 -9.38
N GLU A 276 -12.13 5.00 -9.23
CA GLU A 276 -12.71 6.20 -9.85
C GLU A 276 -12.38 7.50 -9.11
N GLY A 277 -11.90 7.42 -7.87
CA GLY A 277 -11.52 8.59 -7.09
C GLY A 277 -12.69 9.46 -6.60
N THR A 278 -13.93 8.99 -6.72
CA THR A 278 -15.16 9.77 -6.51
C THR A 278 -15.28 10.36 -5.10
N LEU A 279 -14.66 9.72 -4.10
CA LEU A 279 -14.68 10.14 -2.69
C LEU A 279 -13.36 10.79 -2.24
N PHE A 280 -12.40 10.94 -3.16
CA PHE A 280 -11.10 11.51 -2.84
C PHE A 280 -11.05 13.04 -2.94
N GLY A 281 -12.06 13.67 -3.55
CA GLY A 281 -12.20 15.12 -3.63
C GLY A 281 -11.15 15.76 -4.53
N VAL A 282 -10.92 15.13 -5.68
CA VAL A 282 -9.91 15.50 -6.70
C VAL A 282 -10.41 16.62 -7.59
#